data_AF-A0A956RD46-F1
#
_entry.id   AF-A0A956RD46-F1
#
_cell.length_a   1.000
_cell.length_b   1.000
_cell.length_c   1.000
_cell.angle_alpha   90.00
_cell.angle_beta   90.00
_cell.angle_gamma   90.00
#
_symmetry.space_group_name_H-M   'P 1'
#
loop_
_entity.id
_entity.type
_entity.pdbx_description
1 polymer ?
#
loop_
_entity_poly.entity_id
_entity_poly.type
_entity_poly.pdbx_seq_one_letter_code
_entity_poly.pdbx_strand_id
1 'polypeptide(L)' 'LADMGDFAVVNEIYSTRFVDAPPARSTVQVAGLPKGVLVEIDVVAVG' A
#
# COMPACT_ATOMS: atom_id res chain seq x y z
N LEU A 1 -0.97 5.79 -3.21
CA LEU A 1 -1.46 5.36 -4.54
C LEU A 1 -1.43 6.55 -5.48
N ALA A 2 -1.10 6.32 -6.75
CA ALA A 2 -1.29 7.33 -7.80
C ALA A 2 -2.78 7.49 -8.16
N ASP A 3 -3.57 6.40 -8.09
CA ASP A 3 -5.02 6.39 -8.30
C ASP A 3 -5.70 5.52 -7.22
N MET A 4 -6.75 6.03 -6.57
CA MET A 4 -7.55 5.27 -5.60
C MET A 4 -8.40 4.18 -6.27
N GLY A 5 -8.60 4.23 -7.59
CA GLY A 5 -9.20 3.15 -8.38
C GLY A 5 -8.46 1.82 -8.23
N ASP A 6 -7.15 1.85 -7.97
CA ASP A 6 -6.32 0.65 -7.79
C ASP A 6 -6.40 0.05 -6.37
N PHE A 7 -7.17 0.66 -5.45
CA PHE A 7 -7.20 0.25 -4.05
C PHE A 7 -7.58 -1.22 -3.85
N ALA A 8 -8.58 -1.71 -4.58
CA ALA A 8 -9.03 -3.09 -4.47
C ALA A 8 -7.91 -4.08 -4.87
N VAL A 9 -7.22 -3.81 -5.97
CA VAL A 9 -6.10 -4.62 -6.48
C VAL A 9 -4.95 -4.65 -5.49
N VAL A 10 -4.56 -3.48 -4.97
CA VAL A 10 -3.49 -3.38 -3.96
C VAL A 10 -3.89 -4.12 -2.69
N ASN A 11 -5.15 -4.03 -2.26
CA ASN A 11 -5.62 -4.69 -1.05
C ASN A 11 -5.59 -6.22 -1.17
N GLU A 12 -6.03 -6.76 -2.31
CA GLU A 12 -5.96 -8.19 -2.60
C GLU A 12 -4.51 -8.68 -2.51
N ILE A 13 -3.59 -8.03 -3.23
CA ILE A 13 -2.16 -8.39 -3.20
C ILE A 13 -1.58 -8.25 -1.79
N TYR A 14 -1.87 -7.17 -1.08
CA TYR A 14 -1.37 -6.92 0.28
C TYR A 14 -1.78 -8.03 1.26
N SER A 15 -3.02 -8.52 1.16
CA SER A 15 -3.54 -9.60 2.01
C SER A 15 -2.80 -10.93 1.81
N THR A 16 -2.26 -11.19 0.61
CA THR A 16 -1.44 -12.38 0.35
C THR A 16 -0.05 -12.33 1.00
N ARG A 17 0.39 -11.15 1.43
CA ARG A 17 1.72 -10.94 2.04
C ARG A 17 1.67 -10.90 3.56
N PHE A 18 0.61 -10.32 4.13
CA PHE A 18 0.40 -10.22 5.57
C PHE A 18 -0.81 -11.08 5.97
N VAL A 19 -0.59 -12.39 6.07
CA VAL A 19 -1.65 -13.38 6.35
C VAL A 19 -1.98 -13.43 7.84
N ASP A 20 -0.95 -13.42 8.70
CA ASP A 20 -1.10 -13.49 10.14
C ASP A 20 -0.76 -12.14 10.79
N ALA A 21 -1.68 -11.63 11.62
CA ALA A 21 -1.56 -10.36 12.33
C ALA A 21 -1.11 -9.19 11.43
N PRO A 22 -1.93 -8.79 10.43
CA PRO A 22 -1.56 -7.72 9.50
C PRO A 22 -1.27 -6.41 10.26
N PRO A 23 -0.21 -5.68 9.88
CA PRO A 23 0.15 -4.45 10.57
C PRO A 23 -0.94 -3.39 10.36
N ALA A 24 -1.04 -2.48 11.33
CA ALA A 24 -1.81 -1.26 11.14
C ALA A 24 -1.27 -0.50 9.91
N ARG A 25 -2.17 0.03 9.08
CA ARG A 25 -1.79 0.80 7.89
C ARG A 25 -2.75 1.94 7.61
N SER A 26 -2.30 2.86 6.77
CA SER A 26 -3.13 3.88 6.12
C SER A 26 -2.86 3.87 4.63
N THR A 27 -3.89 4.12 3.82
CA THR A 27 -3.76 4.21 2.37
C THR A 27 -4.34 5.53 1.90
N VAL A 28 -3.56 6.29 1.15
CA VAL A 28 -3.95 7.58 0.59
C VAL A 28 -3.61 7.64 -0.89
N GLN A 29 -4.37 8.46 -1.64
CA GLN A 29 -3.98 8.88 -2.97
C GLN A 29 -3.16 10.17 -2.87
N VAL A 30 -2.13 10.29 -3.71
CA VAL A 30 -1.29 11.48 -3.82
C VAL A 30 -1.22 11.96 -5.27
N ALA A 31 -0.87 13.22 -5.49
CA ALA A 31 -0.82 13.81 -6.82
C ALA A 31 0.23 13.18 -7.75
N GLY A 32 1.28 12.57 -7.19
CA GLY A 32 2.31 11.87 -7.94
C GLY A 32 3.29 11.16 -7.00
N LEU A 33 3.96 10.14 -7.53
CA LEU A 33 4.99 9.38 -6.84
C LEU A 33 6.33 9.48 -7.59
N PRO A 34 7.48 9.38 -6.90
CA PRO A 34 8.78 9.36 -7.54
C PRO A 34 8.85 8.32 -8.68
N LYS A 35 9.52 8.68 -9.77
CA LYS A 35 9.66 7.83 -10.98
C LYS A 35 8.32 7.45 -11.67
N GLY A 36 7.20 8.07 -11.30
CA GLY A 36 5.90 7.79 -11.90
C GLY A 36 5.34 6.41 -11.56
N VAL A 37 5.72 5.83 -10.41
CA VAL A 37 5.19 4.54 -9.97
C VAL A 37 3.73 4.65 -9.52
N LEU A 38 3.01 3.53 -9.54
CA LEU A 38 1.58 3.49 -9.18
C LEU A 38 1.34 3.41 -7.67
N VAL A 39 2.26 2.79 -6.94
CA VAL A 39 2.16 2.51 -5.51
C VAL A 39 3.53 2.67 -4.86
N GLU A 40 3.57 3.26 -3.68
CA GLU A 40 4.73 3.31 -2.79
C GLU A 40 4.24 2.92 -1.38
N ILE A 41 5.04 2.14 -0.66
CA ILE A 41 4.74 1.68 0.71
C ILE A 41 5.96 1.95 1.58
N ASP A 42 5.75 2.65 2.69
CA ASP A 42 6.72 2.80 3.78
C ASP A 42 6.23 2.03 5.01
N VAL A 43 7.15 1.49 5.81
CA VAL A 43 6.85 0.56 6.90
C VAL A 43 7.75 0.83 8.10
N VAL A 44 7.13 0.95 9.27
CA VAL A 44 7.83 0.91 10.56
C VAL A 44 7.66 -0.48 11.17
N ALA A 45 8.77 -1.12 11.54
CA ALA A 45 8.78 -2.40 12.21
C ALA A 45 9.47 -2.29 13.57
N VAL A 46 8.97 -3.05 14.55
CA VAL A 46 9.53 -3.15 15.90
C VAL A 46 9.68 -4.64 16.22
N GLY A 47 10.82 -5.03 16.78
CA GLY A 47 11.15 -6.41 17.15
C GLY A 47 11.28 -6.58 18.65
#